data_AF-A0A238DK75-F1
#
_entry.id   AF-A0A238DK75-F1
#
_cell.length_a   1.000
_cell.length_b   1.000
_cell.length_c   1.000
_cell.angle_alpha   90.00
_cell.angle_beta   90.00
_cell.angle_gamma   90.00
#
_symmetry.space_group_name_H-M   'P 1'
#
loop_
_entity.id
_entity.type
_entity.pdbx_description
1 polymer ?
#
loop_
_entity_poly.entity_id
_entity_poly.type
_entity_poly.pdbx_seq_one_letter_code
_entity_poly.pdbx_strand_id
1 'polypeptide(L)'
;MPANPYARDLRKVSDPLKDETRKVRKTLLVWCLAAAAITLGHLFPSEIAALGMKVTPANHAALLLLMAAIITYHLLAFLVYASADFAYWYVNHRSTEWEDDSANYEVYKAELLSKAKLSEEDRQFMEEHERRLGSQWRGEPVRIYMRVQTAIPYLSVARALVDFLLPVLAGGAALYLLVVAARGAL
;
A
#
# COMPACT_ATOMS: atom_id res chain seq x y z
N MET A 1 -26.67 -6.75 -13.19
CA MET A 1 -25.93 -7.66 -12.28
C MET A 1 -26.17 -7.18 -10.85
N PRO A 2 -26.43 -8.07 -9.88
CA PRO A 2 -26.57 -7.65 -8.48
C PRO A 2 -25.28 -7.02 -7.98
N ALA A 3 -25.39 -5.95 -7.18
CA ALA A 3 -24.24 -5.30 -6.56
C ALA A 3 -23.51 -6.33 -5.67
N ASN A 4 -22.19 -6.46 -5.85
CA ASN A 4 -21.39 -7.35 -5.03
C ASN A 4 -21.38 -6.83 -3.57
N PRO A 5 -21.94 -7.56 -2.59
CA PRO A 5 -22.02 -7.10 -1.20
C PRO A 5 -20.63 -6.92 -0.57
N TYR A 6 -19.59 -7.56 -1.15
CA TYR A 6 -18.21 -7.48 -0.70
C TYR A 6 -17.41 -6.36 -1.38
N ALA A 7 -17.98 -5.66 -2.38
CA ALA A 7 -17.28 -4.60 -3.10
C ALA A 7 -16.79 -3.48 -2.16
N ARG A 8 -17.43 -3.31 -1.01
CA ARG A 8 -17.02 -2.38 0.03
C ARG A 8 -15.74 -2.83 0.73
N ASP A 9 -15.73 -4.04 1.30
CA ASP A 9 -14.56 -4.49 2.05
C ASP A 9 -13.36 -4.74 1.12
N LEU A 10 -13.62 -5.16 -0.12
CA LEU A 10 -12.59 -5.28 -1.16
C LEU A 10 -11.92 -3.94 -1.49
N ARG A 11 -12.66 -2.81 -1.42
CA ARG A 11 -12.07 -1.46 -1.56
C ARG A 11 -11.12 -1.12 -0.41
N LYS A 12 -11.35 -1.64 0.81
CA LYS A 12 -10.45 -1.42 1.95
C LYS A 12 -9.12 -2.18 1.82
N VAL A 13 -9.11 -3.29 1.09
CA VAL A 13 -7.90 -4.10 0.82
C VAL A 13 -7.28 -3.85 -0.55
N SER A 14 -7.78 -2.86 -1.30
CA SER A 14 -7.23 -2.51 -2.61
C SER A 14 -5.76 -2.11 -2.48
N ASP A 15 -4.98 -2.40 -3.52
CA ASP A 15 -3.57 -2.01 -3.56
C ASP A 15 -3.42 -0.49 -3.38
N PRO A 16 -2.67 -0.02 -2.36
CA PRO A 16 -2.48 1.41 -2.13
C PRO A 16 -1.59 2.07 -3.18
N LEU A 17 -0.78 1.30 -3.92
CA LEU A 17 0.17 1.85 -4.89
C LEU A 17 -0.31 1.63 -6.33
N LYS A 18 -0.11 2.65 -7.16
CA LYS A 18 -0.26 2.54 -8.62
C LYS A 18 0.95 1.85 -9.24
N ASP A 19 0.79 1.45 -10.51
CA ASP A 19 1.84 0.76 -11.27
C ASP A 19 3.15 1.54 -11.34
N GLU A 20 3.06 2.85 -11.51
CA GLU A 20 4.21 3.76 -11.58
C GLU A 20 4.98 3.73 -10.25
N THR A 21 4.28 3.90 -9.13
CA THR A 21 4.87 3.90 -7.79
C THR A 21 5.48 2.54 -7.45
N ARG A 22 4.82 1.43 -7.85
CA ARG A 22 5.37 0.07 -7.70
C ARG A 22 6.69 -0.10 -8.44
N LYS A 23 6.80 0.42 -9.67
CA LYS A 23 8.04 0.36 -10.46
C LYS A 23 9.15 1.14 -9.77
N VAL A 24 8.88 2.38 -9.34
CA VAL A 24 9.86 3.21 -8.63
C VAL A 24 10.32 2.56 -7.34
N ARG A 25 9.39 2.03 -6.53
CA ARG A 25 9.68 1.28 -5.30
C ARG A 25 10.59 0.10 -5.56
N LYS A 26 10.28 -0.74 -6.55
CA LYS A 26 11.08 -1.92 -6.90
C LYS A 26 12.51 -1.50 -7.26
N THR A 27 12.66 -0.49 -8.10
CA THR A 27 13.98 0.04 -8.50
C THR A 27 14.74 0.61 -7.31
N LEU A 28 14.08 1.37 -6.42
CA LEU A 28 14.69 1.87 -5.19
C LEU A 28 15.22 0.73 -4.32
N LEU A 29 14.41 -0.32 -4.08
CA LEU A 29 14.82 -1.47 -3.26
C LEU A 29 15.98 -2.25 -3.89
N VAL A 30 16.02 -2.39 -5.21
CA VAL A 30 17.14 -3.00 -5.93
C VAL A 30 18.43 -2.22 -5.70
N TRP A 31 18.38 -0.88 -5.81
CA TRP A 31 19.55 -0.04 -5.53
C TRP A 31 19.96 -0.06 -4.06
N CYS A 32 19.00 -0.10 -3.13
CA CYS A 32 19.28 -0.25 -1.69
C CYS A 32 19.99 -1.58 -1.41
N LEU A 33 19.53 -2.68 -2.00
CA LEU A 33 20.15 -4.00 -1.87
C LEU A 33 21.56 -4.00 -2.47
N ALA A 34 21.75 -3.42 -3.66
CA ALA A 34 23.06 -3.28 -4.28
C ALA A 34 24.03 -2.49 -3.39
N ALA A 35 23.57 -1.37 -2.82
CA ALA A 35 24.37 -0.56 -1.90
C ALA A 35 24.75 -1.33 -0.63
N ALA A 36 23.82 -2.05 -0.02
CA ALA A 36 24.10 -2.89 1.15
C ALA A 36 25.09 -4.01 0.80
N ALA A 37 24.91 -4.71 -0.33
CA ALA A 37 25.81 -5.76 -0.76
C ALA A 37 27.24 -5.24 -1.01
N ILE A 38 27.38 -4.08 -1.64
CA ILE A 38 28.67 -3.48 -1.93
C ILE A 38 29.39 -3.03 -0.65
N THR A 39 28.66 -2.35 0.25
CA THR A 39 29.25 -1.79 1.48
C THR A 39 29.51 -2.84 2.55
N LEU A 40 28.54 -3.71 2.82
CA LEU A 40 28.64 -4.74 3.87
C LEU A 40 29.40 -5.98 3.39
N GLY A 41 29.30 -6.31 2.10
CA GLY A 41 30.00 -7.45 1.50
C GLY A 41 31.42 -7.13 1.04
N HIS A 42 31.89 -5.89 1.20
CA HIS A 42 33.20 -5.44 0.73
C HIS A 42 33.45 -5.77 -0.76
N LEU A 43 32.41 -5.69 -1.59
CA LEU A 43 32.47 -6.13 -3.00
C LEU A 43 33.14 -5.12 -3.94
N PHE A 44 33.85 -4.11 -3.40
CA PHE A 44 34.56 -3.15 -4.23
C PHE A 44 35.82 -3.79 -4.82
N PRO A 45 35.97 -3.83 -6.15
CA PRO A 45 37.19 -4.34 -6.76
C PRO A 45 38.36 -3.38 -6.46
N SER A 46 39.51 -3.95 -6.11
CA SER A 46 40.78 -3.22 -5.96
C SER A 46 41.37 -2.79 -7.31
N GLU A 47 40.97 -3.45 -8.39
CA GLU A 47 41.43 -3.19 -9.74
C GLU A 47 40.34 -3.47 -10.78
N ILE A 48 40.30 -2.67 -11.84
CA ILE A 48 39.48 -2.96 -13.03
C ILE A 48 40.44 -3.51 -14.08
N ALA A 49 40.66 -4.82 -14.05
CA ALA A 49 41.63 -5.51 -14.91
C ALA A 49 41.42 -5.21 -16.40
N ALA A 50 40.16 -5.07 -16.84
CA ALA A 50 39.80 -4.76 -18.22
C ALA A 50 40.30 -3.37 -18.69
N LEU A 51 40.55 -2.44 -17.77
CA LEU A 51 41.03 -1.09 -18.08
C LEU A 51 42.48 -0.86 -17.64
N GLY A 52 43.14 -1.85 -17.02
CA GLY A 52 44.49 -1.70 -16.45
C GLY A 52 44.59 -0.63 -15.36
N MET A 53 43.45 -0.20 -14.77
CA MET A 53 43.41 0.86 -13.78
C MET A 53 43.27 0.28 -12.37
N LYS A 54 44.18 0.69 -11.48
CA LYS A 54 44.02 0.48 -10.04
C LYS A 54 42.98 1.44 -9.51
N VAL A 55 42.05 0.95 -8.70
CA VAL A 55 41.04 1.80 -8.11
C VAL A 55 41.63 2.44 -6.88
N THR A 56 41.85 3.76 -6.91
CA THR A 56 42.33 4.50 -5.76
C THR A 56 41.21 4.66 -4.71
N PRO A 57 41.56 4.90 -3.43
CA PRO A 57 40.55 5.17 -2.40
C PRO A 57 39.63 6.35 -2.77
N ALA A 58 40.19 7.39 -3.39
CA ALA A 58 39.41 8.52 -3.92
C ALA A 58 38.38 8.10 -4.99
N ASN A 59 38.74 7.17 -5.88
CA ASN A 59 37.82 6.64 -6.89
C ASN A 59 36.71 5.78 -6.24
N HIS A 60 37.01 5.02 -5.18
CA HIS A 60 35.99 4.29 -4.41
C HIS A 60 34.99 5.25 -3.77
N ALA A 61 35.47 6.30 -3.09
CA ALA A 61 34.60 7.31 -2.48
C ALA A 61 33.70 7.99 -3.53
N ALA A 62 34.24 8.35 -4.70
CA ALA A 62 33.46 8.94 -5.78
C ALA A 62 32.34 8.01 -6.29
N LEU A 63 32.62 6.71 -6.47
CA LEU A 63 31.63 5.73 -6.91
C LEU A 63 30.52 5.50 -5.86
N LEU A 64 30.89 5.44 -4.58
CA LEU A 64 29.94 5.35 -3.47
C LEU A 64 29.01 6.57 -3.42
N LEU A 65 29.57 7.78 -3.59
CA LEU A 65 28.79 9.03 -3.63
C LEU A 65 27.87 9.09 -4.86
N LEU A 66 28.32 8.60 -6.02
CA LEU A 66 27.47 8.50 -7.21
C LEU A 66 26.27 7.57 -6.96
N MET A 67 26.51 6.41 -6.33
CA MET A 67 25.43 5.49 -5.98
C MET A 67 24.48 6.09 -4.93
N ALA A 68 25.01 6.87 -3.98
CA ALA A 68 24.19 7.62 -3.03
C ALA A 68 23.30 8.67 -3.73
N ALA A 69 23.82 9.35 -4.77
CA ALA A 69 23.02 10.27 -5.57
C ALA A 69 21.89 9.55 -6.33
N ILE A 70 22.15 8.37 -6.91
CA ILE A 70 21.13 7.54 -7.58
C ILE A 70 20.03 7.13 -6.60
N ILE A 71 20.39 6.65 -5.41
CA ILE A 71 19.40 6.27 -4.38
C ILE A 71 18.61 7.49 -3.92
N THR A 72 19.27 8.63 -3.72
CA THR A 72 18.60 9.89 -3.34
C THR A 72 17.56 10.29 -4.38
N TYR A 73 17.90 10.24 -5.67
CA TYR A 73 16.96 10.50 -6.75
C TYR A 73 15.74 9.56 -6.70
N HIS A 74 15.96 8.25 -6.57
CA HIS A 74 14.86 7.28 -6.51
C HIS A 74 14.02 7.42 -5.24
N LEU A 75 14.64 7.79 -4.12
CA LEU A 75 13.95 8.03 -2.86
C LEU A 75 13.03 9.26 -2.98
N LEU A 76 13.52 10.35 -3.55
CA LEU A 76 12.71 11.55 -3.80
C LEU A 76 11.58 11.26 -4.79
N ALA A 77 11.86 10.56 -5.89
CA ALA A 77 10.83 10.15 -6.84
C ALA A 77 9.77 9.27 -6.15
N PHE A 78 10.20 8.30 -5.34
CA PHE A 78 9.29 7.47 -4.56
C PHE A 78 8.43 8.32 -3.62
N LEU A 79 9.01 9.24 -2.85
CA LEU A 79 8.26 10.10 -1.93
C LEU A 79 7.18 10.92 -2.64
N VAL A 80 7.48 11.47 -3.81
CA VAL A 80 6.50 12.24 -4.60
C VAL A 80 5.34 11.34 -5.02
N TYR A 81 5.59 10.21 -5.69
CA TYR A 81 4.53 9.31 -6.14
C TYR A 81 3.76 8.67 -4.98
N ALA A 82 4.49 8.20 -3.96
CA ALA A 82 3.93 7.60 -2.77
C ALA A 82 3.03 8.57 -2.01
N SER A 83 3.35 9.86 -1.93
CA SER A 83 2.50 10.84 -1.25
C SER A 83 1.14 11.02 -1.93
N ALA A 84 1.12 11.06 -3.27
CA ALA A 84 -0.11 11.16 -4.05
C ALA A 84 -0.98 9.89 -3.92
N ASP A 85 -0.34 8.72 -3.99
CA ASP A 85 -1.01 7.43 -3.84
C ASP A 85 -1.51 7.21 -2.40
N PHE A 86 -0.73 7.64 -1.40
CA PHE A 86 -1.14 7.61 0.01
C PHE A 86 -2.35 8.50 0.25
N ALA A 87 -2.38 9.72 -0.29
CA ALA A 87 -3.53 10.60 -0.17
C ALA A 87 -4.77 9.98 -0.81
N TYR A 88 -4.64 9.38 -2.00
CA TYR A 88 -5.74 8.67 -2.66
C TYR A 88 -6.25 7.50 -1.83
N TRP A 89 -5.33 6.65 -1.34
CA TRP A 89 -5.67 5.51 -0.50
C TRP A 89 -6.32 5.96 0.81
N TYR A 90 -5.80 7.00 1.46
CA TYR A 90 -6.34 7.54 2.71
C TYR A 90 -7.76 8.08 2.52
N VAL A 91 -7.98 8.86 1.47
CA VAL A 91 -9.33 9.37 1.13
C VAL A 91 -10.26 8.19 0.85
N ASN A 92 -9.89 7.22 0.01
CA ASN A 92 -10.76 6.07 -0.29
C ASN A 92 -11.05 5.21 0.97
N HIS A 93 -10.06 5.08 1.86
CA HIS A 93 -10.21 4.35 3.11
C HIS A 93 -11.11 5.07 4.12
N ARG A 94 -11.13 6.42 4.14
CA ARG A 94 -11.96 7.24 5.03
C ARG A 94 -13.31 7.65 4.44
N SER A 95 -13.39 7.85 3.13
CA SER A 95 -14.61 8.27 2.42
C SER A 95 -15.65 7.16 2.37
N THR A 96 -15.21 5.90 2.46
CA THR A 96 -16.14 4.76 2.58
C THR A 96 -16.99 4.84 3.86
N GLU A 97 -16.57 5.54 4.91
CA GLU A 97 -17.44 5.76 6.08
C GLU A 97 -18.52 6.84 5.79
N TRP A 98 -18.17 7.90 5.07
CA TRP A 98 -19.09 9.01 4.80
C TRP A 98 -20.08 8.72 3.66
N GLU A 99 -19.63 8.00 2.63
CA GLU A 99 -20.52 7.44 1.60
C GLU A 99 -21.46 6.39 2.19
N ASP A 100 -20.97 5.55 3.13
CA ASP A 100 -21.80 4.57 3.84
C ASP A 100 -22.86 5.27 4.70
N ASP A 101 -22.51 6.32 5.45
CA ASP A 101 -23.47 7.08 6.27
C ASP A 101 -24.52 7.80 5.40
N SER A 102 -24.12 8.37 4.27
CA SER A 102 -25.06 9.06 3.38
C SER A 102 -25.98 8.09 2.62
N ALA A 103 -25.47 6.95 2.15
CA ALA A 103 -26.27 5.91 1.52
C ALA A 103 -27.22 5.23 2.52
N ASN A 104 -26.75 4.91 3.73
CA ASN A 104 -27.59 4.38 4.80
C ASN A 104 -28.65 5.40 5.23
N TYR A 105 -28.32 6.69 5.27
CA TYR A 105 -29.28 7.74 5.57
C TYR A 105 -30.37 7.86 4.50
N GLU A 106 -30.02 7.82 3.22
CA GLU A 106 -31.02 7.86 2.13
C GLU A 106 -31.87 6.59 2.07
N VAL A 107 -31.30 5.41 2.34
CA VAL A 107 -32.07 4.16 2.48
C VAL A 107 -33.00 4.23 3.69
N TYR A 108 -32.51 4.65 4.85
CA TYR A 108 -33.30 4.82 6.08
C TYR A 108 -34.44 5.83 5.89
N LYS A 109 -34.16 6.95 5.21
CA LYS A 109 -35.14 7.97 4.85
C LYS A 109 -36.17 7.44 3.85
N ALA A 110 -35.75 6.70 2.82
CA ALA A 110 -36.65 6.06 1.87
C ALA A 110 -37.52 4.98 2.55
N GLU A 111 -36.97 4.25 3.50
CA GLU A 111 -37.67 3.25 4.31
C GLU A 111 -38.68 3.88 5.28
N LEU A 112 -38.34 5.01 5.91
CA LEU A 112 -39.27 5.81 6.71
C LEU A 112 -40.43 6.34 5.87
N LEU A 113 -40.12 6.87 4.68
CA LEU A 113 -41.11 7.42 3.76
C LEU A 113 -41.99 6.34 3.12
N SER A 114 -41.47 5.13 2.91
CA SER A 114 -42.24 3.98 2.45
C SER A 114 -43.10 3.40 3.57
N LYS A 115 -42.57 3.21 4.79
CA LYS A 115 -43.36 2.77 5.97
C LYS A 115 -44.53 3.70 6.30
N ALA A 116 -44.42 4.98 6.00
CA ALA A 116 -45.52 5.93 6.12
C ALA A 116 -46.64 5.76 5.06
N LYS A 117 -46.42 4.96 4.01
CA LYS A 117 -47.30 4.82 2.84
C LYS A 117 -47.59 3.37 2.37
N LEU A 118 -46.98 2.34 2.99
CA LEU A 118 -47.06 0.96 2.51
C LEU A 118 -48.43 0.32 2.76
N SER A 119 -48.93 -0.41 1.77
CA SER A 119 -50.10 -1.29 1.91
C SER A 119 -49.71 -2.57 2.66
N GLU A 120 -50.70 -3.31 3.18
CA GLU A 120 -50.46 -4.53 3.97
C GLU A 120 -49.83 -5.65 3.12
N GLU A 121 -50.08 -5.67 1.82
CA GLU A 121 -49.53 -6.65 0.87
C GLU A 121 -48.03 -6.42 0.64
N ASP A 122 -47.61 -5.16 0.53
CA ASP A 122 -46.19 -4.79 0.41
C ASP A 122 -45.41 -5.11 1.70
N ARG A 123 -46.08 -5.00 2.85
CA ARG A 123 -45.53 -5.39 4.16
C ARG A 123 -45.17 -6.88 4.20
N GLN A 124 -46.07 -7.74 3.72
CA GLN A 124 -45.84 -9.18 3.67
C GLN A 124 -44.74 -9.57 2.68
N PHE A 125 -44.69 -8.92 1.51
CA PHE A 125 -43.62 -9.13 0.54
C PHE A 125 -42.23 -8.80 1.11
N MET A 126 -42.12 -7.70 1.86
CA MET A 126 -40.86 -7.28 2.48
C MET A 126 -40.43 -8.23 3.60
N GLU A 127 -41.35 -8.70 4.45
CA GLU A 127 -41.05 -9.72 5.46
C GLU A 127 -40.56 -11.03 4.84
N GLU A 128 -41.12 -11.43 3.69
CA GLU A 128 -40.68 -12.63 2.98
C GLU A 128 -39.30 -12.43 2.32
N HIS A 129 -39.03 -11.23 1.80
CA HIS A 129 -37.73 -10.85 1.26
C HIS A 129 -36.64 -10.81 2.34
N GLU A 130 -36.94 -10.24 3.52
CA GLU A 130 -36.06 -10.27 4.69
C GLU A 130 -35.83 -11.69 5.20
N ARG A 131 -36.85 -12.56 5.21
CA ARG A 131 -36.67 -13.98 5.53
C ARG A 131 -35.75 -14.68 4.55
N ARG A 132 -35.88 -14.40 3.25
CA ARG A 132 -35.01 -14.95 2.19
C ARG A 132 -33.57 -14.48 2.33
N LEU A 133 -33.34 -13.17 2.45
CA LEU A 133 -32.00 -12.62 2.70
C LEU A 133 -31.44 -13.19 4.02
N GLY A 134 -32.20 -13.15 5.10
CA GLY A 134 -31.82 -13.73 6.38
C GLY A 134 -31.49 -15.22 6.30
N SER A 135 -32.09 -16.00 5.39
CA SER A 135 -31.74 -17.41 5.18
C SER A 135 -30.42 -17.59 4.43
N GLN A 136 -30.11 -16.71 3.47
CA GLN A 136 -28.83 -16.70 2.75
C GLN A 136 -27.66 -16.22 3.63
N TRP A 137 -27.96 -15.39 4.65
CA TRP A 137 -27.00 -14.85 5.61
C TRP A 137 -26.98 -15.62 6.95
N ARG A 138 -27.52 -16.83 7.00
CA ARG A 138 -27.43 -17.72 8.17
C ARG A 138 -26.46 -18.87 7.91
N GLY A 139 -25.57 -19.14 8.86
CA GLY A 139 -24.69 -20.32 8.85
C GLY A 139 -23.18 -20.00 8.82
N GLU A 140 -22.42 -20.94 8.29
CA GLU A 140 -20.95 -20.94 8.27
C GLU A 140 -20.32 -19.85 7.39
N PRO A 141 -20.86 -19.51 6.19
CA PRO A 141 -20.27 -18.47 5.32
C PRO A 141 -20.21 -17.08 5.99
N VAL A 142 -21.24 -16.74 6.77
CA VAL A 142 -21.28 -15.45 7.48
C VAL A 142 -20.29 -15.42 8.64
N ARG A 143 -20.08 -16.54 9.34
CA ARG A 143 -19.05 -16.63 10.38
C ARG A 143 -17.65 -16.47 9.81
N ILE A 144 -17.37 -17.08 8.65
CA ILE A 144 -16.10 -16.92 7.94
C ILE A 144 -15.93 -15.45 7.51
N TYR A 145 -16.97 -14.86 6.91
CA TYR A 145 -16.94 -13.46 6.49
C TYR A 145 -16.70 -12.51 7.66
N MET A 146 -17.39 -12.67 8.80
CA MET A 146 -17.15 -11.84 10.00
C MET A 146 -15.72 -11.95 10.51
N ARG A 147 -15.11 -13.15 10.52
CA ARG A 147 -13.71 -13.33 10.91
C ARG A 147 -12.73 -12.67 9.95
N VAL A 148 -13.03 -12.72 8.65
CA VAL A 148 -12.19 -12.06 7.64
C VAL A 148 -12.34 -10.55 7.75
N GLN A 149 -13.55 -10.05 7.95
CA GLN A 149 -13.85 -8.62 8.05
C GLN A 149 -13.14 -7.95 9.22
N THR A 150 -12.99 -8.64 10.36
CA THR A 150 -12.21 -8.10 11.48
C THR A 150 -10.71 -8.01 11.18
N ALA A 151 -10.17 -8.85 10.29
CA ALA A 151 -8.76 -8.82 9.89
C ALA A 151 -8.44 -7.78 8.79
N ILE A 152 -9.42 -7.45 7.93
CA ILE A 152 -9.25 -6.50 6.81
C ILE A 152 -8.63 -5.15 7.20
N PRO A 153 -9.08 -4.42 8.24
CA PRO A 153 -8.50 -3.12 8.58
C PRO A 153 -7.02 -3.26 8.99
N TYR A 154 -6.67 -4.30 9.76
CA TYR A 154 -5.29 -4.56 10.16
C TYR A 154 -4.40 -4.89 8.95
N LEU A 155 -4.89 -5.73 8.03
CA LEU A 155 -4.16 -6.07 6.80
C LEU A 155 -3.95 -4.85 5.91
N SER A 156 -4.95 -3.98 5.79
CA SER A 156 -4.87 -2.74 5.01
C SER A 156 -3.81 -1.79 5.58
N VAL A 157 -3.83 -1.55 6.90
CA VAL A 157 -2.83 -0.72 7.59
C VAL A 157 -1.44 -1.33 7.52
N ALA A 158 -1.30 -2.64 7.76
CA ALA A 158 -0.02 -3.33 7.65
C ALA A 158 0.56 -3.23 6.23
N ARG A 159 -0.28 -3.40 5.22
CA ARG A 159 0.11 -3.22 3.82
C ARG A 159 0.56 -1.79 3.53
N ALA A 160 -0.19 -0.78 3.98
CA ALA A 160 0.22 0.61 3.84
C ALA A 160 1.58 0.87 4.51
N LEU A 161 1.79 0.37 5.73
CA LEU A 161 3.09 0.50 6.41
C LEU A 161 4.22 -0.15 5.59
N VAL A 162 4.03 -1.37 5.09
CA VAL A 162 5.05 -2.04 4.27
C VAL A 162 5.26 -1.31 2.94
N ASP A 163 4.19 -0.88 2.28
CA ASP A 163 4.26 -0.31 0.94
C ASP A 163 4.85 1.12 0.94
N PHE A 164 4.64 1.90 2.00
CA PHE A 164 5.09 3.30 2.13
C PHE A 164 6.33 3.48 3.02
N LEU A 165 6.39 2.84 4.20
CA LEU A 165 7.44 3.10 5.19
C LEU A 165 8.72 2.32 4.90
N LEU A 166 8.60 1.03 4.54
CA LEU A 166 9.77 0.17 4.33
C LEU A 166 10.72 0.71 3.25
N PRO A 167 10.27 1.20 2.08
CA PRO A 167 11.18 1.73 1.07
C PRO A 167 11.91 2.99 1.54
N VAL A 168 11.28 3.82 2.37
CA VAL A 168 11.92 5.03 2.95
C VAL A 168 12.99 4.64 3.95
N LEU A 169 12.70 3.70 4.85
CA LEU A 169 13.67 3.19 5.81
C LEU A 169 14.85 2.51 5.11
N ALA A 170 14.59 1.67 4.09
CA ALA A 170 15.62 1.04 3.30
C ALA A 170 16.50 2.06 2.55
N GLY A 171 15.89 3.08 1.94
CA GLY A 171 16.59 4.19 1.30
C GLY A 171 17.48 4.96 2.27
N GLY A 172 16.95 5.34 3.43
CA GLY A 172 17.70 6.03 4.48
C GLY A 172 18.88 5.21 5.01
N ALA A 173 18.66 3.92 5.28
CA ALA A 173 19.72 3.02 5.73
C ALA A 173 20.82 2.83 4.66
N ALA A 174 20.44 2.66 3.39
CA ALA A 174 21.39 2.52 2.29
C ALA A 174 22.23 3.79 2.10
N LEU A 175 21.61 4.98 2.17
CA LEU A 175 22.33 6.25 2.10
C LEU A 175 23.32 6.41 3.26
N TYR A 176 22.90 6.06 4.49
CA TYR A 176 23.78 6.09 5.65
C TYR A 176 25.01 5.19 5.45
N LEU A 177 24.81 3.94 5.01
CA LEU A 177 25.90 3.00 4.73
C LEU A 177 26.88 3.55 3.68
N LEU A 178 26.37 4.14 2.60
CA LEU A 178 27.21 4.69 1.54
C LEU A 178 28.02 5.90 1.99
N VAL A 179 27.42 6.81 2.75
CA VAL A 179 28.12 8.00 3.26
C VAL A 179 29.19 7.61 4.28
N VAL A 180 28.90 6.65 5.17
CA VAL A 180 29.89 6.15 6.13
C VAL A 180 31.04 5.44 5.42
N ALA A 181 30.74 4.56 4.46
CA ALA A 181 31.75 3.86 3.67
C ALA A 181 32.62 4.84 2.86
N ALA A 182 32.01 5.86 2.24
CA ALA A 182 32.73 6.85 1.45
C ALA A 182 33.69 7.68 2.32
N ARG A 183 33.30 8.04 3.55
CA ARG A 183 34.16 8.76 4.50
C ARG A 183 35.34 7.92 4.98
N GLY A 184 35.15 6.60 5.13
CA GLY A 184 36.24 5.68 5.49
C GLY A 184 37.22 5.39 4.34
N ALA A 185 36.83 5.71 3.10
CA ALA A 185 37.64 5.53 1.90
C ALA A 185 38.43 6.79 1.48
N LEU A 186 38.17 7.94 2.11
CA LEU A 186 38.94 9.19 1.92
C LEU A 186 40.13 9.23 2.88
#